data_AF-A0A8X8WBT3-F1
#
_entry.id   AF-A0A8X8WBT3-F1
#
_cell.length_a   1.000
_cell.length_b   1.000
_cell.length_c   1.000
_cell.angle_alpha   90.00
_cell.angle_beta   90.00
_cell.angle_gamma   90.00
#
_symmetry.space_group_name_H-M   'P 1'
#
loop_
_entity.id
_entity.type
_entity.pdbx_description
1 polymer ?
#
loop_
_entity_poly.entity_id
_entity_poly.type
_entity_poly.pdbx_seq_one_letter_code
_entity_poly.pdbx_strand_id
1 'polypeptide(L)'
;MWAISIRYHLLTRVLLVLGFNLSFLNSGLNKLVPGLWMSMSSRSSSRITWLRFEAVVCDHGLEADVVTSNTDAIPRRHFYICQVRKEDDCKFFRWIDPSLSPNQEYFLKKLKMDVQRALRDRVAMQDALDESVRSKTAEVEALQGVVADLHRQNRNLKVAIRILCIVIWILT
;
A
#
# COMPACT_ATOMS: atom_id res chain seq x y z
N MET A 1 5.38 -22.57 13.80
CA MET A 1 4.68 -21.37 14.31
C MET A 1 5.57 -20.12 14.47
N TRP A 2 6.74 -20.05 13.82
CA TRP A 2 7.69 -18.92 13.96
C TRP A 2 7.91 -18.10 12.66
N ALA A 3 7.44 -18.60 11.51
CA ALA A 3 7.67 -17.96 10.21
C ALA A 3 6.71 -16.79 9.89
N ILE A 4 5.56 -16.70 10.55
CA ILE A 4 4.54 -15.66 10.27
C ILE A 4 4.89 -14.33 10.97
N SER A 5 5.53 -14.37 12.14
CA SER A 5 5.93 -13.18 12.89
C SER A 5 7.01 -12.35 12.18
N ILE A 6 7.93 -13.02 11.47
CA ILE A 6 9.01 -12.35 10.72
C ILE A 6 8.45 -11.55 9.52
N ARG A 7 7.38 -12.03 8.87
CA ARG A 7 6.75 -11.33 7.74
C ARG A 7 6.09 -10.01 8.15
N TYR A 8 5.46 -9.96 9.32
CA TYR A 8 4.87 -8.71 9.82
C TYR A 8 5.95 -7.70 10.21
N HIS A 9 7.03 -8.11 10.86
CA HIS A 9 8.13 -7.20 11.20
C HIS A 9 8.88 -6.65 9.99
N LEU A 10 9.02 -7.43 8.91
CA LEU A 10 9.62 -6.95 7.66
C LEU A 10 8.72 -5.94 6.95
N LEU A 11 7.41 -6.21 6.86
CA LEU A 11 6.43 -5.28 6.27
C LEU A 11 6.38 -3.95 7.02
N THR A 12 6.39 -3.96 8.35
CA THR A 12 6.39 -2.75 9.17
C THR A 12 7.68 -1.94 8.99
N ARG A 13 8.83 -2.61 8.82
CA ARG A 13 10.11 -1.93 8.55
C ARG A 13 10.21 -1.36 7.14
N VAL A 14 9.67 -2.04 6.13
CA VAL A 14 9.59 -1.53 4.75
C VAL A 14 8.67 -0.31 4.66
N LEU A 15 7.55 -0.30 5.39
CA LEU A 15 6.62 0.84 5.43
C LEU A 15 7.22 2.09 6.11
N LEU A 16 8.05 1.90 7.13
CA LEU A 16 8.75 3.02 7.81
C LEU A 16 9.88 3.62 6.96
N VAL A 17 10.61 2.80 6.19
CA VAL A 17 11.68 3.26 5.29
C VAL A 17 11.12 4.03 4.08
N LEU A 18 9.91 3.72 3.64
CA LEU A 18 9.22 4.41 2.53
C LEU A 18 8.44 5.66 2.97
N GLY A 19 8.59 6.13 4.22
CA GLY A 19 7.96 7.38 4.68
C GLY A 19 6.43 7.34 4.74
N PHE A 20 5.82 6.15 4.76
CA PHE A 20 4.37 6.03 4.92
C PHE A 20 3.97 6.37 6.34
N ASN A 21 3.50 7.61 6.54
CA ASN A 21 2.85 8.03 7.77
C ASN A 21 1.49 7.31 7.86
N LEU A 22 1.33 6.39 8.81
CA LEU A 22 0.08 5.61 9.03
C LEU A 22 -1.16 6.52 9.28
N SER A 23 -0.93 7.79 9.61
CA SER A 23 -1.97 8.82 9.76
C SER A 23 -2.75 9.08 8.47
N PHE A 24 -2.17 8.84 7.28
CA PHE A 24 -2.83 9.11 6.00
C PHE A 24 -3.88 8.04 5.62
N LEU A 25 -3.70 6.79 6.07
CA LEU A 25 -4.71 5.73 5.90
C LEU A 25 -5.95 5.98 6.77
N ASN A 26 -5.77 6.62 7.93
CA ASN A 26 -6.86 6.90 8.85
C ASN A 26 -7.73 8.09 8.38
N SER A 27 -7.13 9.09 7.73
CA SER A 27 -7.86 10.25 7.18
C SER A 27 -8.73 9.93 5.95
N GLY A 28 -8.45 8.84 5.24
CA GLY A 28 -9.23 8.40 4.08
C GLY A 28 -10.44 7.52 4.43
N LEU A 29 -10.34 6.68 5.47
CA LEU A 29 -11.45 5.82 5.91
C LEU A 29 -12.55 6.62 6.63
N ASN A 30 -12.18 7.66 7.39
CA ASN A 30 -13.12 8.43 8.20
C ASN A 30 -14.03 9.38 7.38
N LYS A 31 -13.76 9.55 6.08
CA LYS A 31 -14.59 10.37 5.18
C LYS A 31 -15.58 9.59 4.30
N LEU A 32 -15.61 8.25 4.41
CA LEU A 32 -16.51 7.38 3.64
C LEU A 32 -17.64 6.75 4.47
N VAL A 33 -17.84 7.20 5.72
CA VAL A 33 -19.00 6.79 6.53
C VAL A 33 -19.82 8.00 6.97
N PRO A 34 -20.67 8.58 6.11
CA PRO A 34 -21.86 9.25 6.58
C PRO A 34 -22.87 8.18 7.01
N GLY A 35 -23.00 8.01 8.32
CA GLY A 35 -24.18 7.46 9.00
C GLY A 35 -24.91 6.29 8.33
N LEU A 36 -24.48 5.06 8.61
CA LEU A 36 -25.34 3.88 8.50
C LEU A 36 -25.52 3.22 9.87
N TRP A 37 -25.86 4.01 10.89
CA TRP A 37 -26.49 3.47 12.10
C TRP A 37 -28.01 3.64 11.96
N MET A 38 -28.62 2.83 11.09
CA MET A 38 -30.06 2.59 11.15
C MET A 38 -30.28 1.32 11.95
N SER A 39 -30.64 1.51 13.22
CA SER A 39 -31.27 0.47 14.04
C SER A 39 -32.61 0.10 13.41
N MET A 40 -32.65 -0.97 12.62
CA MET A 40 -33.91 -1.60 12.21
C MET A 40 -34.29 -2.68 13.21
N SER A 41 -34.96 -2.26 14.28
CA SER A 41 -35.86 -3.14 15.03
C SER A 41 -37.05 -3.43 14.13
N SER A 42 -37.03 -4.56 13.43
CA SER A 42 -38.20 -5.05 12.70
C SER A 42 -38.22 -6.56 12.81
N ARG A 43 -39.15 -7.05 13.64
CA ARG A 43 -39.56 -8.45 13.69
C ARG A 43 -40.09 -8.85 12.32
N SER A 44 -39.24 -9.41 11.49
CA SER A 44 -39.64 -10.19 10.33
C SER A 44 -38.82 -11.46 10.32
N SER A 45 -39.50 -12.58 10.57
CA SER A 45 -38.93 -13.93 10.54
C SER A 45 -38.61 -14.29 9.09
N SER A 46 -37.56 -13.69 8.55
CA SER A 46 -37.01 -14.07 7.25
C SER A 46 -36.04 -15.21 7.52
N ARG A 47 -36.58 -16.44 7.55
CA ARG A 47 -35.77 -17.64 7.37
C ARG A 47 -34.99 -17.43 6.07
N ILE A 48 -33.67 -17.21 6.18
CA ILE A 48 -32.76 -17.31 5.04
C ILE A 48 -32.82 -18.78 4.63
N THR A 49 -33.79 -19.11 3.77
CA THR A 49 -33.72 -20.29 2.93
C THR A 49 -32.55 -20.03 2.02
N TRP A 50 -31.39 -20.57 2.37
CA TRP A 50 -30.27 -20.69 1.46
C TRP A 50 -30.84 -21.25 0.16
N LEU A 51 -31.01 -20.39 -0.84
CA LEU A 51 -31.34 -20.80 -2.20
C LEU A 51 -30.31 -21.89 -2.51
N ARG A 52 -30.78 -23.12 -2.75
CA ARG A 52 -29.92 -24.25 -3.13
C ARG A 52 -29.34 -23.92 -4.51
N PHE A 53 -28.31 -23.08 -4.52
CA PHE A 53 -27.40 -22.94 -5.63
C PHE A 53 -26.71 -24.29 -5.77
N GLU A 54 -26.83 -24.87 -6.96
CA GLU A 54 -26.03 -25.95 -7.54
C GLU A 54 -25.32 -26.87 -6.53
N ALA A 55 -25.75 -28.13 -6.45
CA ALA A 55 -25.12 -29.15 -5.62
C ALA A 55 -23.60 -29.15 -5.88
N VAL A 56 -22.82 -28.72 -4.90
CA VAL A 56 -21.35 -28.68 -5.00
C VAL A 56 -20.86 -30.09 -4.73
N VAL A 57 -20.17 -30.68 -5.70
CA VAL A 57 -19.72 -32.07 -5.65
C VAL A 57 -18.24 -32.13 -5.26
N CYS A 58 -17.88 -33.07 -4.39
CA CYS A 58 -16.49 -33.33 -4.01
C CYS A 58 -15.75 -34.22 -5.04
N ASP A 59 -14.47 -34.49 -4.81
CA ASP A 59 -13.64 -35.30 -5.71
C ASP A 59 -14.12 -36.77 -5.86
N HIS A 60 -15.00 -37.24 -4.98
CA HIS A 60 -15.62 -38.57 -5.03
C HIS A 60 -16.93 -38.60 -5.83
N GLY A 61 -17.37 -37.47 -6.40
CA GLY A 61 -18.66 -37.40 -7.08
C GLY A 61 -19.87 -37.31 -6.14
N LEU A 62 -19.65 -37.11 -4.84
CA LEU A 62 -20.69 -36.96 -3.81
C LEU A 62 -20.99 -35.48 -3.51
N GLU A 63 -22.25 -35.17 -3.18
CA GLU A 63 -22.64 -33.82 -2.75
C GLU A 63 -21.91 -33.43 -1.45
N ALA A 64 -21.40 -32.21 -1.41
CA ALA A 64 -20.63 -31.68 -0.29
C ALA A 64 -21.54 -31.11 0.80
N ASP A 65 -21.15 -31.33 2.07
CA ASP A 65 -21.85 -30.80 3.23
C ASP A 65 -21.45 -29.36 3.52
N VAL A 66 -22.42 -28.57 4.01
CA VAL A 66 -22.19 -27.19 4.47
C VAL A 66 -21.89 -27.17 5.96
N VAL A 67 -20.73 -26.61 6.32
CA VAL A 67 -20.27 -26.47 7.71
C VAL A 67 -20.01 -25.02 8.04
N THR A 68 -20.29 -24.61 9.27
CA THR A 68 -19.97 -23.27 9.80
C THR A 68 -18.63 -23.30 10.52
N SER A 69 -17.76 -22.33 10.23
CA SER A 69 -16.48 -22.12 10.91
C SER A 69 -16.73 -21.65 12.35
N ASN A 70 -16.18 -22.43 13.29
CA ASN A 70 -16.20 -22.14 14.72
C ASN A 70 -14.88 -21.51 15.21
N THR A 71 -14.01 -21.08 14.29
CA THR A 71 -12.70 -20.51 14.61
C THR A 71 -12.82 -19.03 14.96
N ASP A 72 -12.19 -18.57 16.04
CA ASP A 72 -12.24 -17.17 16.50
C ASP A 72 -11.71 -16.16 15.46
N ALA A 73 -10.81 -16.59 14.58
CA ALA A 73 -10.27 -15.76 13.50
C ALA A 73 -11.28 -15.51 12.35
N ILE A 74 -12.24 -16.43 12.15
CA ILE A 74 -13.23 -16.36 11.07
C ILE A 74 -14.56 -16.93 11.59
N PRO A 75 -15.23 -16.24 12.54
CA PRO A 75 -16.43 -16.77 13.16
C PRO A 75 -17.59 -16.75 12.16
N ARG A 76 -18.40 -17.80 12.17
CA ARG A 76 -19.72 -17.88 11.47
C ARG A 76 -19.69 -17.84 9.94
N ARG A 77 -18.53 -18.04 9.30
CA ARG A 77 -18.44 -18.20 7.83
C ARG A 77 -18.72 -19.66 7.45
N HIS A 78 -19.41 -19.90 6.34
CA HIS A 78 -19.79 -21.26 5.91
C HIS A 78 -18.83 -21.78 4.83
N PHE A 79 -18.62 -23.09 4.77
CA PHE A 79 -17.77 -23.76 3.78
C PHE A 79 -18.32 -25.15 3.44
N TYR A 80 -18.02 -25.63 2.23
CA TYR A 80 -18.29 -26.99 1.78
C TYR A 80 -17.18 -27.96 2.19
N ILE A 81 -17.55 -29.17 2.61
CA ILE A 81 -16.64 -30.31 2.87
C ILE A 81 -17.16 -31.61 2.27
N CYS A 82 -16.27 -32.58 2.05
CA CYS A 82 -16.71 -33.95 1.73
C CYS A 82 -17.40 -34.61 2.94
N GLN A 83 -18.52 -35.30 2.67
CA GLN A 83 -19.25 -36.11 3.65
C GLN A 83 -18.40 -37.27 4.20
N VAL A 84 -17.65 -37.94 3.32
CA VAL A 84 -16.88 -39.16 3.59
C VAL A 84 -15.45 -38.86 4.05
N ARG A 85 -15.19 -37.63 4.53
CA ARG A 85 -13.83 -37.20 4.90
C ARG A 85 -13.21 -37.99 6.04
N LYS A 86 -14.04 -38.68 6.85
CA LYS A 86 -13.59 -39.46 8.00
C LYS A 86 -13.17 -40.86 7.59
N GLU A 87 -13.74 -41.38 6.51
CA GLU A 87 -13.47 -42.72 6.01
C GLU A 87 -12.37 -42.72 4.93
N ASP A 88 -12.35 -41.75 4.01
CA ASP A 88 -11.49 -41.78 2.80
C ASP A 88 -10.51 -40.59 2.68
N ASP A 89 -10.19 -39.89 3.78
CA ASP A 89 -9.20 -38.79 3.81
C ASP A 89 -9.40 -37.69 2.75
N CYS A 90 -10.64 -37.54 2.26
CA CYS A 90 -10.99 -36.55 1.24
C CYS A 90 -10.69 -35.13 1.72
N LYS A 91 -9.83 -34.41 0.99
CA LYS A 91 -9.38 -33.05 1.35
C LYS A 91 -10.22 -31.93 0.71
N PHE A 92 -11.38 -32.27 0.17
CA PHE A 92 -12.27 -31.30 -0.46
C PHE A 92 -12.72 -30.23 0.55
N PHE A 93 -12.45 -28.97 0.23
CA PHE A 93 -12.80 -27.80 1.04
C PHE A 93 -13.01 -26.58 0.14
N ARG A 94 -14.12 -25.85 0.33
CA ARG A 94 -14.40 -24.60 -0.41
C ARG A 94 -15.21 -23.62 0.44
N TRP A 95 -14.78 -22.37 0.54
CA TRP A 95 -15.56 -21.32 1.22
C TRP A 95 -16.86 -21.00 0.48
N ILE A 96 -17.94 -20.79 1.23
CA ILE A 96 -19.19 -20.21 0.72
C ILE A 96 -19.07 -18.70 0.87
N ASP A 97 -18.63 -18.07 -0.22
CA ASP A 97 -18.63 -16.63 -0.33
C ASP A 97 -19.90 -16.19 -1.04
N PRO A 98 -20.72 -15.31 -0.45
CA PRO A 98 -21.87 -14.78 -1.14
C PRO A 98 -21.37 -14.08 -2.40
N SER A 99 -21.90 -14.49 -3.56
CA SER A 99 -21.69 -13.74 -4.79
C SER A 99 -22.11 -12.30 -4.54
N LEU A 100 -21.23 -11.35 -4.86
CA LEU A 100 -21.55 -9.94 -4.75
C LEU A 100 -22.82 -9.67 -5.58
N SER A 101 -23.73 -8.86 -5.05
CA SER A 101 -24.81 -8.34 -5.88
C SER A 101 -24.23 -7.54 -7.05
N PRO A 102 -24.91 -7.45 -8.21
CA PRO A 102 -24.41 -6.71 -9.37
C PRO A 102 -23.99 -5.27 -9.04
N ASN A 103 -24.71 -4.61 -8.12
CA ASN A 103 -24.35 -3.28 -7.64
C ASN A 103 -23.01 -3.26 -6.89
N GLN A 104 -22.78 -4.22 -5.98
CA GLN A 104 -21.52 -4.33 -5.23
C GLN A 104 -20.33 -4.62 -6.16
N GLU A 105 -20.52 -5.48 -7.16
CA GLU A 105 -19.49 -5.78 -8.16
C GLU A 105 -19.12 -4.54 -9.00
N TYR A 106 -20.13 -3.76 -9.41
CA TYR A 106 -19.91 -2.48 -10.09
C TYR A 106 -19.10 -1.51 -9.22
N PHE A 107 -19.47 -1.35 -7.95
CA PHE A 107 -18.74 -0.48 -7.02
C PHE A 107 -17.29 -0.94 -6.81
N LEU A 108 -17.07 -2.25 -6.63
CA LEU A 108 -15.73 -2.81 -6.47
C LEU A 108 -14.87 -2.58 -7.72
N LYS A 109 -15.44 -2.80 -8.90
CA LYS A 109 -14.75 -2.57 -10.18
C LYS A 109 -14.41 -1.09 -10.36
N LYS A 110 -15.35 -0.19 -10.06
CA LYS A 110 -15.12 1.26 -10.11
C LYS A 110 -14.01 1.70 -9.14
N LEU A 111 -14.08 1.25 -7.89
CA LEU A 111 -13.06 1.53 -6.89
C LEU A 111 -11.67 1.05 -7.34
N LYS A 112 -11.58 -0.16 -7.90
CA LYS A 112 -10.33 -0.69 -8.45
C LYS A 112 -9.77 0.20 -9.56
N MET A 113 -10.61 0.66 -10.49
CA MET A 113 -10.20 1.56 -11.55
C MET A 113 -9.72 2.91 -11.03
N ASP A 114 -10.42 3.49 -10.06
CA ASP A 114 -10.08 4.79 -9.48
C ASP A 114 -8.78 4.73 -8.69
N VAL A 115 -8.57 3.68 -7.89
CA VAL A 115 -7.30 3.43 -7.20
C VAL A 115 -6.15 3.25 -8.20
N GLN A 116 -6.37 2.48 -9.27
CA GLN A 116 -5.33 2.26 -10.28
C GLN A 116 -4.99 3.55 -11.05
N ARG A 117 -5.98 4.42 -11.30
CA ARG A 117 -5.74 5.75 -11.89
C ARG A 117 -4.91 6.62 -10.94
N ALA A 118 -5.36 6.76 -9.69
CA ALA A 118 -4.67 7.56 -8.69
C ALA A 118 -3.22 7.09 -8.45
N LEU A 119 -2.97 5.77 -8.51
CA LEU A 119 -1.63 5.22 -8.41
C LEU A 119 -0.74 5.66 -9.59
N ARG A 120 -1.26 5.59 -10.83
CA ARG A 120 -0.51 6.05 -12.01
C ARG A 120 -0.20 7.54 -11.95
N ASP A 121 -1.17 8.35 -11.55
CA ASP A 121 -0.98 9.80 -11.46
C ASP A 121 0.11 10.15 -10.43
N ARG A 122 0.15 9.44 -9.31
CA ARG A 122 1.21 9.60 -8.29
C ARG A 122 2.58 9.17 -8.79
N VAL A 123 2.66 8.08 -9.54
CA VAL A 123 3.94 7.64 -10.15
C VAL A 123 4.44 8.69 -11.13
N ALA A 124 3.58 9.20 -12.02
CA ALA A 124 3.96 10.25 -12.95
C ALA A 124 4.41 11.55 -12.25
N MET A 125 3.74 11.91 -11.15
CA MET A 125 4.15 13.06 -10.33
C MET A 125 5.51 12.83 -9.66
N GLN A 126 5.80 11.61 -9.20
CA GLN A 126 7.09 11.26 -8.62
C GLN A 126 8.20 11.35 -9.67
N ASP A 127 7.98 10.81 -10.87
CA ASP A 127 8.96 10.88 -11.96
C ASP A 127 9.30 12.34 -12.34
N ALA A 128 8.27 13.20 -12.41
CA ALA A 128 8.46 14.62 -12.68
C ALA A 128 9.24 15.34 -11.57
N LEU A 129 9.00 14.96 -10.30
CA LEU A 129 9.73 15.50 -9.16
C LEU A 129 11.20 15.04 -9.20
N ASP A 130 11.46 13.77 -9.51
CA ASP A 130 12.81 13.22 -9.57
C ASP A 130 13.64 13.88 -10.69
N GLU A 131 13.03 14.17 -11.84
CA GLU A 131 13.68 14.93 -12.91
C GLU A 131 13.98 16.38 -12.48
N SER A 132 13.05 17.02 -11.77
CA SER A 132 13.27 18.36 -11.22
C SER A 132 14.42 18.38 -10.19
N VAL A 133 14.48 17.39 -9.31
CA VAL A 133 15.56 17.23 -8.33
C VAL A 133 16.88 17.06 -9.05
N ARG A 134 16.97 16.15 -10.05
CA ARG A 134 18.18 15.93 -10.84
C ARG A 134 18.70 17.21 -11.50
N SER A 135 17.81 17.97 -12.13
CA SER A 135 18.14 19.24 -12.77
C SER A 135 18.71 20.26 -11.75
N LYS A 136 18.04 20.42 -10.61
CA LYS A 136 18.51 21.32 -9.55
C LYS A 136 19.82 20.86 -8.92
N THR A 137 20.05 19.56 -8.78
CA THR A 137 21.33 19.03 -8.30
C THR A 137 22.46 19.43 -9.25
N ALA A 138 22.26 19.30 -10.57
CA ALA A 138 23.25 19.73 -11.55
C ALA A 138 23.52 21.26 -11.50
N GLU A 139 22.48 22.08 -11.30
CA GLU A 139 22.62 23.52 -11.13
C GLU A 139 23.43 23.87 -9.87
N VAL A 140 23.17 23.19 -8.75
CA VAL A 140 23.93 23.37 -7.50
C VAL A 140 25.40 23.00 -7.69
N GLU A 141 25.70 21.90 -8.39
CA GLU A 141 27.08 21.48 -8.69
C GLU A 141 27.80 22.51 -9.57
N ALA A 142 27.13 23.07 -10.57
CA ALA A 142 27.69 24.14 -11.41
C ALA A 142 28.01 25.40 -10.59
N LEU A 143 27.08 25.82 -9.73
CA LEU A 143 27.29 26.97 -8.84
C LEU A 143 28.43 26.74 -7.84
N GLN A 144 28.56 25.53 -7.30
CA GLN A 144 29.70 25.16 -6.45
C GLN A 144 31.04 25.30 -7.20
N GLY A 145 31.08 24.92 -8.47
CA GLY A 145 32.24 25.14 -9.33
C GLY A 145 32.61 26.63 -9.46
N VAL A 146 31.63 27.49 -9.69
CA VAL A 146 31.85 28.95 -9.78
C VAL A 146 32.35 29.52 -8.45
N VAL A 147 31.77 29.10 -7.33
CA VAL A 147 32.21 29.53 -5.98
C VAL A 147 33.65 29.10 -5.72
N ALA A 148 34.04 27.88 -6.09
CA ALA A 148 35.39 27.39 -5.94
C ALA A 148 36.41 28.21 -6.76
N ASP A 149 36.05 28.57 -8.01
CA ASP A 149 36.89 29.40 -8.86
C ASP A 149 37.03 30.82 -8.30
N LEU A 150 35.93 31.48 -7.93
CA LEU A 150 35.96 32.79 -7.29
C LEU A 150 36.79 32.79 -6.00
N HIS A 151 36.71 31.73 -5.22
CA HIS A 151 37.51 31.60 -4.01
C HIS A 151 39.01 31.46 -4.33
N ARG A 152 39.37 30.74 -5.41
CA ARG A 152 40.74 30.67 -5.92
C ARG A 152 41.23 32.03 -6.41
N GLN A 153 40.45 32.74 -7.23
CA GLN A 153 40.81 34.08 -7.72
C GLN A 153 41.03 35.06 -6.57
N ASN A 154 40.15 35.07 -5.57
CA ASN A 154 40.30 35.90 -4.38
C ASN A 154 41.60 35.59 -3.60
N ARG A 155 41.99 34.32 -3.47
CA ARG A 155 43.27 33.95 -2.85
C ARG A 155 44.45 34.48 -3.65
N ASN A 156 44.44 34.32 -4.98
CA ASN A 156 45.51 34.79 -5.85
C ASN A 156 45.66 36.32 -5.79
N LEU A 157 44.55 37.06 -5.82
CA LEU A 157 44.54 38.52 -5.67
C LEU A 157 45.11 38.95 -4.31
N LYS A 158 44.73 38.28 -3.22
CA LYS A 158 45.29 38.55 -1.88
C LYS A 158 46.81 38.34 -1.83
N VAL A 159 47.32 37.30 -2.49
CA VAL A 159 48.78 37.06 -2.58
C VAL A 159 49.47 38.13 -3.41
N ALA A 160 48.92 38.48 -4.58
CA ALA A 160 49.48 39.52 -5.44
C ALA A 160 49.56 40.87 -4.73
N ILE A 161 48.49 41.27 -4.01
CA ILE A 161 48.47 42.49 -3.20
C ILE A 161 49.58 42.46 -2.13
N ARG A 162 49.75 41.35 -1.40
CA ARG A 162 50.82 41.23 -0.39
C ARG A 162 52.21 41.38 -1.00
N ILE A 163 52.46 40.76 -2.16
CA ILE A 163 53.74 40.89 -2.87
C ILE A 163 53.98 42.34 -3.30
N LEU A 164 52.97 42.99 -3.89
CA LEU A 164 53.07 44.40 -4.30
C LEU A 164 53.37 45.31 -3.10
N CYS A 165 52.72 45.10 -1.96
CA CYS A 165 53.01 45.86 -0.74
C CYS A 165 54.48 45.69 -0.29
N ILE A 166 55.03 44.48 -0.35
CA ILE A 166 56.44 44.22 -0.01
C ILE A 166 57.38 44.92 -0.99
N VAL A 167 57.10 44.83 -2.30
CA VAL A 167 57.93 45.47 -3.34
C VAL A 167 57.94 46.98 -3.17
N ILE A 168 56.78 47.59 -2.95
CA ILE A 168 56.68 49.05 -2.71
C ILE A 168 57.49 49.43 -1.47
N TRP A 169 57.36 48.68 -0.37
CA TRP A 169 58.10 48.94 0.87
C TRP A 169 59.62 48.85 0.71
N ILE A 170 60.13 47.99 -0.17
CA ILE A 170 61.57 47.89 -0.46
C ILE A 170 62.06 49.06 -1.33
N LEU A 171 61.18 49.63 -2.17
CA LEU A 171 61.53 50.67 -3.14
C LEU A 171 61.40 52.11 -2.59
N THR A 172 60.66 52.31 -1.50
CA THR A 172 60.47 53.61 -0.82
C THR A 172 61.34 53.72 0.42
#